data_AF-A0A8B8BRZ5-F1
#
_entry.id   AF-A0A8B8BRZ5-F1
#
_cell.length_a   1.000
_cell.length_b   1.000
_cell.length_c   1.000
_cell.angle_alpha   90.00
_cell.angle_beta   90.00
_cell.angle_gamma   90.00
#
_symmetry.space_group_name_H-M   'P 1'
#
loop_
_entity.id
_entity.type
_entity.pdbx_description
1 polymer ?
#
loop_
_entity_poly.entity_id
_entity_poly.type
_entity_poly.pdbx_seq_one_letter_code
_entity_poly.pdbx_strand_id
1 'polypeptide(L)'
;MAGMVLLVCCSWAVLLCLSVQAYENLALHQPAWQSSTLRSYTGADGAVDGLYTNLSLWGRQCAVSDWDQTTAEWRVDLGGVRSIHHIVIQYATGNVLWDENNVYTGRFLGFSMYVSNTTNKEDGVLCFRDTNYTRATIPNPVNITCPYHGRYVFYYNNRTHPPFPEGYSVDAYIRLCEVEVYGCPSPGYYGENCSLECPQNCQDGYCDSVKGTCLDCKPGYKGSRCNHECSDGQYGNNCVENCSMTCGDSDKCDKITGHCVGGCRAGWTGDVCEKECVAGLFGKNCVGNCSMTCGDQGVCDKVTGHCNGSCLAGWEGDMCENA
;
A
#
# COMPACT_ATOMS: atom_id res chain seq x y z
N MET A 1 64.53 24.33 39.93
CA MET A 1 63.21 24.68 40.51
C MET A 1 62.61 25.78 39.66
N ALA A 2 61.66 25.41 38.79
CA ALA A 2 60.63 26.23 38.15
C ALA A 2 60.03 25.34 37.05
N GLY A 3 59.06 24.50 37.41
CA GLY A 3 58.30 23.71 36.45
C GLY A 3 57.19 24.59 35.86
N MET A 4 57.22 24.77 34.54
CA MET A 4 56.19 25.48 33.79
C MET A 4 54.99 24.54 33.60
N VAL A 5 53.87 24.83 34.25
CA VAL A 5 52.61 24.10 34.08
C VAL A 5 51.96 24.58 32.79
N LEU A 6 51.92 23.71 31.76
CA LEU A 6 51.05 23.90 30.61
C LEU A 6 49.61 23.56 31.03
N LEU A 7 48.77 24.59 31.14
CA LEU A 7 47.32 24.45 31.18
C LEU A 7 46.83 24.05 29.79
N VAL A 8 46.59 22.75 29.59
CA VAL A 8 45.81 22.26 28.45
C VAL A 8 44.34 22.51 28.79
N CYS A 9 43.78 23.59 28.28
CA CYS A 9 42.34 23.76 28.19
C CYS A 9 41.80 22.69 27.22
N CYS A 10 41.35 21.55 27.75
CA CYS A 10 40.44 20.68 27.01
C CYS A 10 39.15 21.45 26.79
N SER A 11 39.04 22.06 25.60
CA SER A 11 37.77 22.52 25.07
C SER A 11 36.88 21.30 24.91
N TRP A 12 36.01 21.04 25.88
CA TRP A 12 34.90 20.11 25.71
C TRP A 12 33.96 20.74 24.69
N ALA A 13 34.25 20.56 23.40
CA ALA A 13 33.22 20.63 22.39
C ALA A 13 32.30 19.45 22.67
N VAL A 14 31.29 19.70 23.51
CA VAL A 14 30.12 18.84 23.59
C VAL A 14 29.54 18.87 22.17
N LEU A 15 29.87 17.87 21.37
CA LEU A 15 29.06 17.50 20.22
C LEU A 15 27.71 17.09 20.82
N LEU A 16 26.85 18.10 21.01
CA LEU A 16 25.41 17.92 21.01
C LEU A 16 25.12 17.34 19.63
N CYS A 17 25.19 16.01 19.54
CA CYS A 17 24.47 15.29 18.51
C CYS A 17 23.01 15.58 18.81
N LEU A 18 22.51 16.70 18.29
CA LEU A 18 21.09 16.96 18.18
C LEU A 18 20.61 15.81 17.29
N SER A 19 20.19 14.72 17.92
CA SER A 19 19.41 13.70 17.24
C SER A 19 18.14 14.41 16.80
N VAL A 20 18.15 14.94 15.57
CA VAL A 20 16.93 15.36 14.91
C VAL A 20 16.10 14.08 14.85
N GLN A 21 15.01 14.02 15.61
CA GLN A 21 14.00 13.00 15.36
C GLN A 21 13.48 13.31 13.96
N ALA A 22 13.88 12.52 12.96
CA ALA A 22 13.51 12.83 11.59
C ALA A 22 12.09 12.41 11.24
N TYR A 23 11.47 11.58 12.07
CA TYR A 23 10.04 11.37 12.03
C TYR A 23 9.34 12.52 12.74
N GLU A 24 8.46 13.20 12.02
CA GLU A 24 7.66 14.32 12.52
C GLU A 24 6.23 13.86 12.76
N ASN A 25 5.51 14.53 13.68
CA ASN A 25 4.08 14.32 13.82
C ASN A 25 3.35 14.97 12.63
N LEU A 26 3.04 14.15 11.63
CA LEU A 26 2.39 14.53 10.39
C LEU A 26 0.93 14.94 10.58
N ALA A 27 0.31 14.55 11.70
CA ALA A 27 -1.08 14.87 12.01
C ALA A 27 -1.22 16.24 12.70
N LEU A 28 -0.14 16.81 13.23
CA LEU A 28 -0.18 18.06 13.99
C LEU A 28 -0.79 19.20 13.16
N HIS A 29 -1.84 19.82 13.71
CA HIS A 29 -2.66 20.88 13.10
C HIS A 29 -3.25 20.55 11.74
N GLN A 30 -3.35 19.26 11.40
CA GLN A 30 -3.98 18.84 10.15
C GLN A 30 -5.51 18.85 10.23
N PRO A 31 -6.20 18.96 9.08
CA PRO A 31 -7.65 18.81 9.03
C PRO A 31 -8.09 17.42 9.52
N ALA A 32 -8.99 17.40 10.48
CA ALA A 32 -9.58 16.18 11.01
C ALA A 32 -11.12 16.20 10.88
N TRP A 33 -11.71 15.01 10.87
CA TRP A 33 -13.16 14.80 10.83
C TRP A 33 -13.56 13.69 11.79
N GLN A 34 -14.78 13.78 12.32
CA GLN A 34 -15.36 12.74 13.15
C GLN A 34 -16.85 12.53 12.81
N SER A 35 -17.32 11.30 13.01
CA SER A 35 -18.67 10.87 12.64
C SER A 35 -19.77 11.58 13.44
N SER A 36 -19.49 11.99 14.68
CA SER A 36 -20.39 12.77 15.52
C SER A 36 -19.60 13.60 16.53
N THR A 37 -20.23 14.66 17.06
CA THR A 37 -19.55 15.67 17.89
C THR A 37 -20.44 16.09 19.05
N LEU A 38 -19.99 15.82 20.27
CA LEU A 38 -20.80 16.08 21.47
C LEU A 38 -21.08 17.56 21.71
N ARG A 39 -20.05 18.40 21.60
CA ARG A 39 -20.17 19.87 21.76
C ARG A 39 -19.29 20.58 20.74
N SER A 40 -19.61 21.85 20.48
CA SER A 40 -18.88 22.67 19.51
C SER A 40 -17.37 22.81 19.77
N TYR A 41 -16.91 22.63 21.02
CA TYR A 41 -15.50 22.72 21.40
C TYR A 41 -14.80 21.36 21.52
N THR A 42 -15.46 20.27 21.14
CA THR A 42 -14.89 18.90 21.19
C THR A 42 -14.82 18.28 19.80
N GLY A 43 -14.51 19.12 18.81
CA GLY A 43 -14.37 18.72 17.42
C GLY A 43 -13.18 17.79 17.19
N ALA A 44 -13.11 17.24 15.98
CA ALA A 44 -12.07 16.28 15.60
C ALA A 44 -10.64 16.86 15.67
N ASP A 45 -10.52 18.17 15.53
CA ASP A 45 -9.29 18.96 15.62
C ASP A 45 -8.64 18.88 17.00
N GLY A 46 -9.42 18.69 18.07
CA GLY A 46 -8.91 18.55 19.43
C GLY A 46 -8.17 17.23 19.69
N ALA A 47 -7.95 16.38 18.68
CA ALA A 47 -7.06 15.23 18.75
C ALA A 47 -5.78 15.41 17.92
N VAL A 48 -5.59 16.57 17.30
CA VAL A 48 -4.43 16.88 16.45
C VAL A 48 -3.92 18.29 16.70
N ASP A 49 -4.31 18.92 17.81
CA ASP A 49 -3.93 20.28 18.15
C ASP A 49 -2.63 20.33 18.98
N GLY A 50 -2.08 19.17 19.37
CA GLY A 50 -0.88 19.06 20.20
C GLY A 50 -1.12 19.37 21.68
N LEU A 51 -2.38 19.44 22.12
CA LEU A 51 -2.77 19.80 23.48
C LEU A 51 -3.44 18.63 24.19
N TYR A 52 -2.71 17.94 25.07
CA TYR A 52 -3.25 16.79 25.81
C TYR A 52 -2.80 16.74 27.27
N THR A 53 -2.50 17.90 27.86
CA THR A 53 -2.19 18.05 29.29
C THR A 53 -3.42 17.86 30.19
N ASN A 54 -4.61 18.12 29.67
CA ASN A 54 -5.89 17.99 30.35
C ASN A 54 -6.75 16.94 29.65
N LEU A 55 -6.61 15.70 30.09
CA LEU A 55 -7.27 14.51 29.55
C LEU A 55 -8.73 14.35 30.01
N SER A 56 -9.33 15.41 30.55
CA SER A 56 -10.75 15.47 30.82
C SER A 56 -11.52 15.74 29.53
N LEU A 57 -12.66 15.08 29.37
CA LEU A 57 -13.60 15.32 28.26
C LEU A 57 -14.12 16.76 28.22
N TRP A 58 -14.03 17.47 29.34
CA TRP A 58 -14.42 18.87 29.48
C TRP A 58 -13.23 19.83 29.45
N GLY A 59 -12.01 19.29 29.33
CA GLY A 59 -10.75 20.01 29.30
C GLY A 59 -10.48 20.78 28.01
N ARG A 60 -11.34 20.62 26.98
CA ARG A 60 -11.23 21.23 25.65
C ARG A 60 -9.94 20.87 24.90
N GLN A 61 -9.45 19.66 25.16
CA GLN A 61 -8.19 19.10 24.64
C GLN A 61 -8.42 17.68 24.10
N CYS A 62 -9.67 17.37 23.73
CA CYS A 62 -10.03 16.06 23.20
C CYS A 62 -11.14 16.18 22.16
N ALA A 63 -11.03 15.36 21.12
CA ALA A 63 -12.09 15.03 20.19
C ALA A 63 -13.09 14.07 20.84
N VAL A 64 -14.38 14.46 20.82
CA VAL A 64 -15.43 13.76 21.56
C VAL A 64 -16.68 13.56 20.74
N SER A 65 -17.08 12.30 20.57
CA SER A 65 -18.34 11.90 19.94
C SER A 65 -19.54 11.99 20.87
N ASP A 66 -20.72 11.95 20.26
CA ASP A 66 -21.99 11.76 20.95
C ASP A 66 -22.06 10.41 21.71
N TRP A 67 -23.14 10.27 22.48
CA TRP A 67 -23.52 9.04 23.18
C TRP A 67 -24.33 8.11 22.27
N ASP A 68 -24.57 6.88 22.72
CA ASP A 68 -25.46 5.90 22.07
C ASP A 68 -25.10 5.58 20.60
N GLN A 69 -23.80 5.72 20.25
CA GLN A 69 -23.31 5.42 18.92
C GLN A 69 -22.95 3.93 18.81
N THR A 70 -23.39 3.26 17.74
CA THR A 70 -22.95 1.88 17.44
C THR A 70 -21.63 1.85 16.68
N THR A 71 -21.23 2.96 16.07
CA THR A 71 -19.95 3.15 15.39
C THR A 71 -19.38 4.52 15.71
N ALA A 72 -18.06 4.59 15.81
CA ALA A 72 -17.31 5.80 16.07
C ALA A 72 -16.14 5.85 15.08
N GLU A 73 -16.13 6.86 14.23
CA GLU A 73 -15.09 7.04 13.20
C GLU A 73 -14.49 8.43 13.31
N TRP A 74 -13.18 8.49 13.47
CA TRP A 74 -12.38 9.71 13.43
C TRP A 74 -11.31 9.55 12.35
N ARG A 75 -10.99 10.61 11.62
CA ARG A 75 -9.89 10.60 10.64
C ARG A 75 -9.15 11.92 10.57
N VAL A 76 -7.89 11.86 10.17
CA VAL A 76 -7.04 13.03 9.84
C VAL A 76 -6.56 12.94 8.39
N ASP A 77 -6.49 14.09 7.71
CA ASP A 77 -5.90 14.26 6.37
C ASP A 77 -4.46 14.76 6.49
N LEU A 78 -3.47 13.94 6.13
CA LEU A 78 -2.04 14.27 6.21
C LEU A 78 -1.58 15.25 5.09
N GLY A 79 -2.51 15.78 4.29
CA GLY A 79 -2.26 16.73 3.19
C GLY A 79 -1.71 16.08 1.91
N GLY A 80 -1.40 14.79 1.94
CA GLY A 80 -0.93 13.98 0.82
C GLY A 80 -0.54 12.59 1.29
N VAL A 81 -0.18 11.70 0.37
CA VAL A 81 0.31 10.37 0.74
C VAL A 81 1.66 10.52 1.45
N ARG A 82 1.79 9.87 2.62
CA ARG A 82 2.98 9.89 3.47
C ARG A 82 3.34 8.49 3.92
N SER A 83 4.63 8.21 4.08
CA SER A 83 5.11 6.97 4.71
C SER A 83 4.99 7.09 6.23
N ILE A 84 4.07 6.31 6.81
CA ILE A 84 3.84 6.27 8.25
C ILE A 84 4.80 5.26 8.88
N HIS A 85 5.38 5.62 10.02
CA HIS A 85 6.16 4.72 10.85
C HIS A 85 5.29 4.11 11.95
N HIS A 86 4.70 4.98 12.76
CA HIS A 86 3.87 4.57 13.88
C HIS A 86 2.85 5.66 14.22
N ILE A 87 1.82 5.27 14.97
CA ILE A 87 0.77 6.14 15.45
C ILE A 87 0.73 6.04 16.97
N VAL A 88 0.67 7.19 17.64
CA VAL A 88 0.48 7.27 19.09
C VAL A 88 -0.90 7.83 19.35
N ILE A 89 -1.65 7.19 20.24
CA ILE A 89 -2.97 7.68 20.64
C ILE A 89 -2.97 7.92 22.14
N GLN A 90 -3.27 9.16 22.52
CA GLN A 90 -3.53 9.58 23.88
C GLN A 90 -5.05 9.61 24.09
N TYR A 91 -5.54 8.76 24.99
CA TYR A 91 -6.96 8.67 25.32
C TYR A 91 -7.36 9.65 26.43
N ALA A 92 -8.65 10.02 26.44
CA ALA A 92 -9.24 10.68 27.59
C ALA A 92 -9.22 9.76 28.81
N THR A 93 -8.68 10.27 29.91
CA THR A 93 -8.63 9.56 31.20
C THR A 93 -9.57 10.18 32.23
N GLY A 94 -10.04 11.41 32.00
CA GLY A 94 -10.75 12.18 33.03
C GLY A 94 -9.82 12.86 34.02
N ASN A 95 -8.50 12.91 33.75
CA ASN A 95 -7.45 13.28 34.70
C ASN A 95 -7.44 12.42 35.96
N VAL A 96 -7.90 11.17 35.85
CA VAL A 96 -7.78 10.16 36.90
C VAL A 96 -6.81 9.08 36.46
N LEU A 97 -6.37 8.27 37.41
CA LEU A 97 -5.45 7.17 37.18
C LEU A 97 -5.97 6.25 36.05
N TRP A 98 -5.07 5.82 35.17
CA TRP A 98 -5.39 4.91 34.07
C TRP A 98 -5.16 3.47 34.52
N ASP A 99 -6.22 2.86 35.05
CA ASP A 99 -6.25 1.48 35.54
C ASP A 99 -7.58 0.79 35.20
N GLU A 100 -7.76 -0.46 35.64
CA GLU A 100 -8.97 -1.25 35.38
C GLU A 100 -10.27 -0.61 35.90
N ASN A 101 -10.18 0.25 36.91
CA ASN A 101 -11.33 0.92 37.52
C ASN A 101 -11.71 2.20 36.77
N ASN A 102 -10.82 2.72 35.92
CA ASN A 102 -11.14 3.87 35.08
C ASN A 102 -12.29 3.54 34.13
N VAL A 103 -13.38 4.31 34.23
CA VAL A 103 -14.63 4.09 33.48
C VAL A 103 -14.47 4.27 31.96
N TYR A 104 -13.37 4.85 31.50
CA TYR A 104 -13.11 5.07 30.07
C TYR A 104 -12.37 3.92 29.39
N THR A 105 -11.68 3.04 30.12
CA THR A 105 -10.89 1.94 29.51
C THR A 105 -11.70 1.07 28.57
N GLY A 106 -12.90 0.66 28.99
CA GLY A 106 -13.81 -0.16 28.18
C GLY A 106 -14.32 0.53 26.90
N ARG A 107 -14.24 1.86 26.81
CA ARG A 107 -14.72 2.63 25.66
C ARG A 107 -13.80 2.53 24.45
N PHE A 108 -12.54 2.20 24.66
CA PHE A 108 -11.54 2.11 23.59
C PHE A 108 -11.25 0.67 23.16
N LEU A 109 -11.66 -0.33 23.95
CA LEU A 109 -11.45 -1.73 23.60
C LEU A 109 -12.09 -2.07 22.24
N GLY A 110 -11.35 -2.86 21.45
CA GLY A 110 -11.74 -3.33 20.13
C GLY A 110 -11.58 -2.33 18.99
N PHE A 111 -10.93 -1.19 19.24
CA PHE A 111 -10.68 -0.21 18.20
C PHE A 111 -9.78 -0.75 17.08
N SER A 112 -9.85 -0.11 15.93
CA SER A 112 -9.09 -0.44 14.73
C SER A 112 -8.51 0.84 14.13
N MET A 113 -7.32 0.72 13.54
CA MET A 113 -6.66 1.80 12.80
C MET A 113 -6.56 1.43 11.33
N TYR A 114 -6.92 2.38 10.46
CA TYR A 114 -6.82 2.22 9.02
C TYR A 114 -5.98 3.32 8.40
N VAL A 115 -5.35 3.00 7.28
CA VAL A 115 -4.63 3.94 6.43
C VAL A 115 -5.24 3.86 5.03
N SER A 116 -5.69 4.99 4.49
CA SER A 116 -6.32 5.06 3.16
C SER A 116 -5.80 6.23 2.34
N ASN A 117 -5.91 6.12 1.02
CA ASN A 117 -5.69 7.23 0.10
C ASN A 117 -6.97 8.02 -0.19
N THR A 118 -8.13 7.51 0.26
CA THR A 118 -9.43 8.15 0.11
C THR A 118 -10.03 8.50 1.47
N THR A 119 -11.14 9.25 1.48
CA THR A 119 -11.88 9.55 2.71
C THR A 119 -12.70 8.37 3.24
N ASN A 120 -12.58 7.18 2.62
CA ASN A 120 -13.24 5.96 3.03
C ASN A 120 -12.20 4.95 3.55
N LYS A 121 -12.40 4.47 4.78
CA LYS A 121 -11.51 3.48 5.40
C LYS A 121 -11.52 2.12 4.69
N GLU A 122 -12.64 1.76 4.05
CA GLU A 122 -12.80 0.45 3.38
C GLU A 122 -11.97 0.34 2.10
N ASP A 123 -11.54 1.46 1.53
CA ASP A 123 -10.61 1.50 0.39
C ASP A 123 -9.15 1.34 0.83
N GLY A 124 -8.91 1.38 2.15
CA GLY A 124 -7.59 1.39 2.76
C GLY A 124 -7.15 0.04 3.30
N VAL A 125 -6.06 0.07 4.06
CA VAL A 125 -5.50 -1.08 4.76
C VAL A 125 -5.79 -1.00 6.26
N LEU A 126 -6.23 -2.11 6.85
CA LEU A 126 -6.32 -2.27 8.30
C LEU A 126 -4.89 -2.44 8.85
N CYS A 127 -4.36 -1.42 9.53
CA CYS A 127 -3.00 -1.50 10.06
C CYS A 127 -2.92 -1.99 11.49
N PHE A 128 -3.99 -1.83 12.27
CA PHE A 128 -4.07 -2.38 13.62
C PHE A 128 -5.51 -2.69 14.00
N ARG A 129 -5.70 -3.77 14.74
CA ARG A 129 -6.97 -4.09 15.38
C ARG A 129 -6.70 -4.58 16.80
N ASP A 130 -7.32 -3.94 17.77
CA ASP A 130 -7.31 -4.42 19.13
C ASP A 130 -8.15 -5.69 19.25
N THR A 131 -7.49 -6.78 19.62
CA THR A 131 -8.11 -8.06 19.98
C THR A 131 -7.65 -8.56 21.34
N ASN A 132 -6.73 -7.84 22.00
CA ASN A 132 -5.93 -8.37 23.09
C ASN A 132 -6.03 -7.55 24.37
N TYR A 133 -6.36 -6.26 24.26
CA TYR A 133 -6.43 -5.42 25.44
C TYR A 133 -7.67 -5.75 26.28
N THR A 134 -7.48 -5.58 27.58
CA THR A 134 -8.53 -5.62 28.60
C THR A 134 -8.56 -4.27 29.30
N ARG A 135 -9.56 -4.03 30.15
CA ARG A 135 -9.63 -2.79 30.94
C ARG A 135 -8.38 -2.53 31.79
N ALA A 136 -7.69 -3.60 32.23
CA ALA A 136 -6.48 -3.51 33.03
C ALA A 136 -5.20 -3.32 32.21
N THR A 137 -5.21 -3.66 30.92
CA THR A 137 -3.98 -3.79 30.11
C THR A 137 -3.90 -2.83 28.94
N ILE A 138 -5.01 -2.18 28.54
CA ILE A 138 -4.98 -1.14 27.52
C ILE A 138 -4.04 -0.01 27.98
N PRO A 139 -2.97 0.32 27.22
CA PRO A 139 -2.05 1.38 27.61
C PRO A 139 -2.62 2.77 27.28
N ASN A 140 -2.09 3.80 27.93
CA ASN A 140 -2.34 5.20 27.55
C ASN A 140 -1.07 6.04 27.84
N PRO A 141 -0.37 6.55 26.80
CA PRO A 141 -0.70 6.41 25.38
C PRO A 141 -0.51 4.99 24.85
N VAL A 142 -1.21 4.64 23.78
CA VAL A 142 -0.93 3.43 22.99
C VAL A 142 -0.01 3.79 21.82
N ASN A 143 1.00 2.95 21.57
CA ASN A 143 1.90 3.08 20.43
C ASN A 143 1.66 1.93 19.45
N ILE A 144 1.34 2.28 18.21
CA ILE A 144 0.86 1.38 17.17
C ILE A 144 1.81 1.43 15.98
N THR A 145 2.52 0.34 15.73
CA THR A 145 3.30 0.17 14.50
C THR A 145 2.35 0.06 13.31
N CYS A 146 2.46 0.97 12.34
CA CYS A 146 1.55 1.07 11.20
C CYS A 146 2.38 1.47 9.95
N PRO A 147 3.24 0.57 9.42
CA PRO A 147 4.25 0.88 8.41
C PRO A 147 3.67 0.92 6.99
N TYR A 148 2.57 1.67 6.83
CA TYR A 148 1.87 1.82 5.57
C TYR A 148 2.02 3.25 5.05
N HIS A 149 1.74 3.44 3.77
CA HIS A 149 1.63 4.76 3.18
C HIS A 149 0.17 5.10 2.94
N GLY A 150 -0.20 6.33 3.26
CA GLY A 150 -1.55 6.81 3.00
C GLY A 150 -1.67 8.31 3.19
N ARG A 151 -2.80 8.85 2.74
CA ARG A 151 -3.17 10.24 2.99
C ARG A 151 -3.99 10.41 4.25
N TYR A 152 -4.84 9.44 4.55
CA TYR A 152 -5.77 9.50 5.68
C TYR A 152 -5.48 8.40 6.67
N VAL A 153 -5.49 8.76 7.95
CA VAL A 153 -5.44 7.82 9.08
C VAL A 153 -6.77 7.84 9.78
N PHE A 154 -7.34 6.67 10.05
CA PHE A 154 -8.64 6.51 10.70
C PHE A 154 -8.47 5.80 12.03
N TYR A 155 -9.14 6.32 13.04
CA TYR A 155 -9.55 5.55 14.22
C TYR A 155 -10.99 5.11 14.02
N TYR A 156 -11.25 3.82 14.21
CA TYR A 156 -12.58 3.25 14.09
C TYR A 156 -12.88 2.35 15.28
N ASN A 157 -14.07 2.48 15.83
CA ASN A 157 -14.54 1.62 16.91
C ASN A 157 -16.02 1.28 16.68
N ASN A 158 -16.44 0.05 16.98
CA ASN A 158 -17.80 -0.41 16.68
C ASN A 158 -18.38 -1.35 17.74
N ARG A 159 -19.72 -1.36 17.84
CA ARG A 159 -20.54 -2.17 18.72
C ARG A 159 -21.75 -2.69 17.96
N THR A 160 -21.52 -3.64 17.06
CA THR A 160 -22.53 -4.05 16.07
C THR A 160 -23.41 -5.22 16.51
N HIS A 161 -22.88 -6.19 17.26
CA HIS A 161 -23.63 -7.41 17.62
C HIS A 161 -23.36 -7.83 19.08
N PRO A 162 -24.38 -7.80 19.96
CA PRO A 162 -24.26 -8.33 21.32
C PRO A 162 -24.31 -9.88 21.34
N PRO A 163 -23.76 -10.54 22.37
CA PRO A 163 -23.03 -9.95 23.50
C PRO A 163 -21.64 -9.44 23.10
N PHE A 164 -21.25 -8.30 23.65
CA PHE A 164 -19.90 -7.76 23.43
C PHE A 164 -18.86 -8.51 24.27
N PRO A 165 -17.58 -8.55 23.86
CA PRO A 165 -16.51 -9.12 24.67
C PRO A 165 -16.43 -8.46 26.06
N GLU A 166 -15.91 -9.20 27.02
CA GLU A 166 -15.84 -8.76 28.42
C GLU A 166 -15.09 -7.42 28.56
N GLY A 167 -15.68 -6.51 29.35
CA GLY A 167 -15.09 -5.20 29.63
C GLY A 167 -15.34 -4.13 28.56
N TYR A 168 -15.90 -4.48 27.39
CA TYR A 168 -16.25 -3.52 26.36
C TYR A 168 -17.41 -2.64 26.83
N SER A 169 -17.36 -1.36 26.47
CA SER A 169 -18.53 -0.48 26.55
C SER A 169 -19.65 -0.96 25.63
N VAL A 170 -20.90 -0.63 25.97
CA VAL A 170 -22.06 -0.92 25.13
C VAL A 170 -22.13 -0.04 23.87
N ASP A 171 -21.61 1.18 23.95
CA ASP A 171 -21.52 2.11 22.82
C ASP A 171 -20.08 2.27 22.33
N ALA A 172 -19.94 2.66 21.07
CA ALA A 172 -18.68 3.08 20.47
C ALA A 172 -18.45 4.56 20.72
N TYR A 173 -17.19 4.94 20.96
CA TYR A 173 -16.86 6.33 21.30
C TYR A 173 -15.60 6.83 20.57
N ILE A 174 -15.63 8.13 20.27
CA ILE A 174 -14.45 8.96 20.03
C ILE A 174 -14.23 9.75 21.32
N ARG A 175 -13.10 9.51 21.97
CA ARG A 175 -12.66 10.19 23.21
C ARG A 175 -11.13 10.32 23.16
N LEU A 176 -10.65 10.83 22.03
CA LEU A 176 -9.22 10.90 21.69
C LEU A 176 -8.72 12.29 22.09
N CYS A 177 -7.66 12.38 22.88
CA CYS A 177 -7.06 13.65 23.29
C CYS A 177 -5.85 14.03 22.45
N GLU A 178 -5.13 13.05 21.91
CA GLU A 178 -4.14 13.30 20.87
C GLU A 178 -3.99 12.04 20.00
N VAL A 179 -3.80 12.23 18.70
CA VAL A 179 -3.42 11.22 17.73
C VAL A 179 -2.21 11.75 16.97
N GLU A 180 -1.04 11.28 17.33
CA GLU A 180 0.22 11.65 16.68
C GLU A 180 0.54 10.61 15.61
N VAL A 181 0.76 11.05 14.36
CA VAL A 181 1.13 10.16 13.25
C VAL A 181 2.57 10.46 12.87
N TYR A 182 3.50 9.59 13.28
CA TYR A 182 4.92 9.79 13.01
C TYR A 182 5.33 9.15 11.69
N GLY A 183 6.03 9.91 10.86
CA GLY A 183 6.54 9.46 9.57
C GLY A 183 7.48 10.46 8.94
N CYS A 184 7.97 10.16 7.73
CA CYS A 184 8.82 11.11 7.02
C CYS A 184 8.00 12.28 6.47
N PRO A 185 8.44 13.54 6.68
CA PRO A 185 7.68 14.72 6.27
C PRO A 185 7.58 14.86 4.75
N SER A 186 8.64 14.46 4.04
CA SER A 186 8.69 14.44 2.59
C SER A 186 8.33 13.06 2.04
N PRO A 187 7.45 12.97 1.02
CA PRO A 187 7.13 11.71 0.36
C PRO A 187 8.35 11.16 -0.38
N GLY A 188 8.45 9.84 -0.49
CA GLY A 188 9.52 9.17 -1.24
C GLY A 188 10.87 9.12 -0.50
N TYR A 189 10.91 9.42 0.80
CA TYR A 189 12.11 9.30 1.62
C TYR A 189 11.92 8.34 2.80
N TYR A 190 13.00 7.71 3.25
CA TYR A 190 13.05 6.78 4.37
C TYR A 190 14.37 6.88 5.16
N GLY A 191 14.46 6.06 6.20
CA GLY A 191 15.61 5.92 7.08
C GLY A 191 15.50 6.80 8.32
N GLU A 192 16.42 6.61 9.27
CA GLU A 192 16.41 7.31 10.56
C GLU A 192 16.40 8.83 10.44
N ASN A 193 16.92 9.36 9.32
CA ASN A 193 17.00 10.79 9.03
C ASN A 193 16.08 11.25 7.88
N CYS A 194 15.16 10.41 7.39
CA CYS A 194 14.29 10.70 6.25
C CYS A 194 15.01 11.34 5.05
N SER A 195 16.23 10.88 4.79
CA SER A 195 17.16 11.46 3.81
C SER A 195 17.51 10.48 2.69
N LEU A 196 17.10 9.22 2.79
CA LEU A 196 17.33 8.21 1.76
C LEU A 196 16.12 8.16 0.84
N GLU A 197 16.34 8.29 -0.46
CA GLU A 197 15.26 8.16 -1.45
C GLU A 197 14.77 6.72 -1.56
N CYS A 198 13.45 6.55 -1.62
CA CYS A 198 12.83 5.27 -1.90
C CYS A 198 13.34 4.70 -3.23
N PRO A 199 13.49 3.36 -3.34
CA PRO A 199 13.89 2.74 -4.59
C PRO A 199 13.02 3.16 -5.78
N GLN A 200 13.67 3.48 -6.91
CA GLN A 200 13.02 4.05 -8.10
C GLN A 200 11.85 3.20 -8.65
N ASN A 201 11.95 1.89 -8.48
CA ASN A 201 10.99 0.92 -8.99
C ASN A 201 9.96 0.46 -7.96
N CYS A 202 9.93 1.07 -6.77
CA CYS A 202 8.76 0.95 -5.90
C CYS A 202 7.53 1.48 -6.65
N GLN A 203 6.42 0.77 -6.53
CA GLN A 203 5.13 1.27 -7.01
C GLN A 203 4.80 2.59 -6.29
N ASP A 204 4.30 3.56 -7.05
CA ASP A 204 3.94 4.91 -6.59
C ASP A 204 5.07 5.73 -5.92
N GLY A 205 6.31 5.20 -5.89
CA GLY A 205 7.47 5.87 -5.30
C GLY A 205 7.52 5.87 -3.77
N TYR A 206 6.69 5.06 -3.10
CA TYR A 206 6.67 4.95 -1.64
C TYR A 206 7.36 3.67 -1.15
N CYS A 207 7.95 3.75 0.04
CA CYS A 207 8.61 2.64 0.69
C CYS A 207 8.46 2.75 2.22
N ASP A 208 8.73 1.63 2.89
CA ASP A 208 8.77 1.53 4.35
C ASP A 208 9.73 2.58 4.93
N SER A 209 9.25 3.32 5.93
CA SER A 209 9.94 4.49 6.49
C SER A 209 11.25 4.15 7.20
N VAL A 210 11.49 2.88 7.54
CA VAL A 210 12.71 2.42 8.23
C VAL A 210 13.65 1.71 7.26
N LYS A 211 13.16 0.65 6.62
CA LYS A 211 13.96 -0.29 5.82
C LYS A 211 13.99 0.07 4.34
N GLY A 212 13.18 1.02 3.87
CA GLY A 212 13.10 1.40 2.46
C GLY A 212 12.62 0.24 1.57
N THR A 213 11.91 -0.72 2.13
CA THR A 213 11.30 -1.82 1.38
C THR A 213 10.03 -1.34 0.71
N CYS A 214 9.83 -1.68 -0.55
CA CYS A 214 8.62 -1.35 -1.30
C CYS A 214 7.49 -2.28 -0.87
N LEU A 215 6.25 -1.77 -0.84
CA LEU A 215 5.06 -2.62 -0.67
C LEU A 215 4.83 -3.47 -1.94
N ASP A 216 4.97 -2.83 -3.10
CA ASP A 216 4.89 -3.47 -4.42
C ASP A 216 5.91 -2.87 -5.38
N CYS A 217 6.24 -3.63 -6.42
CA CYS A 217 7.15 -3.22 -7.49
C CYS A 217 6.39 -2.82 -8.74
N LYS A 218 6.94 -1.85 -9.49
CA LYS A 218 6.52 -1.61 -10.87
C LYS A 218 6.68 -2.89 -11.71
N PRO A 219 5.80 -3.15 -12.71
CA PRO A 219 5.94 -4.29 -13.60
C PRO A 219 7.37 -4.41 -14.17
N GLY A 220 7.87 -5.62 -14.32
CA GLY A 220 9.23 -5.88 -14.80
C GLY A 220 10.31 -5.91 -13.71
N TYR A 221 9.95 -5.64 -12.45
CA TYR A 221 10.86 -5.67 -11.31
C TYR A 221 10.33 -6.54 -10.16
N LYS A 222 11.25 -7.03 -9.32
CA LYS A 222 10.99 -7.85 -8.14
C LYS A 222 11.98 -7.59 -7.00
N GLY A 223 11.68 -8.22 -5.86
CA GLY A 223 12.47 -8.16 -4.63
C GLY A 223 12.00 -7.04 -3.70
N SER A 224 12.41 -7.10 -2.43
CA SER A 224 11.90 -6.22 -1.37
C SER A 224 12.17 -4.72 -1.59
N ARG A 225 13.12 -4.39 -2.48
CA ARG A 225 13.44 -3.01 -2.88
C ARG A 225 13.28 -2.76 -4.38
N CYS A 226 12.68 -3.70 -5.12
CA CYS A 226 12.44 -3.59 -6.56
C CYS A 226 13.70 -3.31 -7.41
N ASN A 227 14.86 -3.76 -6.93
CA ASN A 227 16.16 -3.53 -7.58
C ASN A 227 16.53 -4.65 -8.56
N HIS A 228 15.71 -5.70 -8.68
CA HIS A 228 15.96 -6.81 -9.58
C HIS A 228 14.95 -6.77 -10.72
N GLU A 229 15.45 -6.72 -11.96
CA GLU A 229 14.58 -6.94 -13.11
C GLU A 229 14.08 -8.39 -13.16
N CYS A 230 12.99 -8.60 -13.89
CA CYS A 230 12.58 -9.96 -14.24
C CYS A 230 13.68 -10.69 -15.00
N SER A 231 13.82 -11.97 -14.69
CA SER A 231 14.67 -12.89 -15.44
C SER A 231 14.07 -13.09 -16.83
N ASP A 232 14.89 -13.47 -17.80
CA ASP A 232 14.41 -13.91 -19.11
C ASP A 232 13.35 -15.02 -18.92
N GLY A 233 12.28 -14.96 -19.71
CA GLY A 233 11.14 -15.85 -19.58
C GLY A 233 10.07 -15.41 -18.56
N GLN A 234 10.27 -14.33 -17.82
CA GLN A 234 9.31 -13.80 -16.83
C GLN A 234 8.92 -12.35 -17.10
N TYR A 235 7.69 -11.97 -16.76
CA TYR A 235 7.20 -10.61 -16.91
C TYR A 235 6.15 -10.21 -15.87
N GLY A 236 5.72 -8.95 -15.92
CA GLY A 236 4.60 -8.42 -15.15
C GLY A 236 4.97 -8.05 -13.71
N ASN A 237 3.95 -7.94 -12.86
CA ASN A 237 4.13 -7.53 -11.46
C ASN A 237 4.87 -8.62 -10.68
N ASN A 238 5.94 -8.24 -9.97
CA ASN A 238 6.77 -9.17 -9.20
C ASN A 238 7.31 -10.37 -10.01
N CYS A 239 7.28 -10.30 -11.35
CA CYS A 239 7.75 -11.35 -12.26
C CYS A 239 7.08 -12.72 -12.05
N VAL A 240 5.78 -12.73 -11.75
CA VAL A 240 5.02 -13.96 -11.51
C VAL A 240 4.49 -14.60 -12.79
N GLU A 241 4.42 -13.83 -13.89
CA GLU A 241 3.96 -14.31 -15.19
C GLU A 241 5.12 -14.87 -16.02
N ASN A 242 4.84 -15.88 -16.85
CA ASN A 242 5.82 -16.50 -17.73
C ASN A 242 5.54 -16.14 -19.19
N CYS A 243 6.60 -15.86 -19.95
CA CYS A 243 6.50 -15.67 -21.40
C CYS A 243 5.82 -16.85 -22.07
N SER A 244 5.02 -16.57 -23.10
CA SER A 244 4.31 -17.63 -23.81
C SER A 244 5.26 -18.57 -24.55
N MET A 245 4.99 -19.87 -24.46
CA MET A 245 5.75 -20.90 -25.18
C MET A 245 5.55 -20.81 -26.71
N THR A 246 4.57 -20.03 -27.18
CA THR A 246 4.29 -19.79 -28.61
C THR A 246 4.94 -18.50 -29.12
N CYS A 247 5.73 -17.81 -28.29
CA CYS A 247 6.63 -16.76 -28.76
C CYS A 247 7.64 -17.35 -29.78
N GLY A 248 7.95 -16.55 -30.80
CA GLY A 248 8.94 -16.88 -31.82
C GLY A 248 10.30 -17.21 -31.21
N ASP A 249 10.76 -16.36 -30.29
CA ASP A 249 11.86 -16.65 -29.39
C ASP A 249 11.28 -17.21 -28.08
N SER A 250 11.51 -18.51 -27.84
CA SER A 250 10.80 -19.33 -26.84
C SER A 250 10.82 -18.82 -25.40
N ASP A 251 11.75 -17.92 -25.06
CA ASP A 251 12.00 -17.48 -23.68
C ASP A 251 12.24 -15.96 -23.59
N LYS A 252 11.89 -15.21 -24.64
CA LYS A 252 12.09 -13.76 -24.70
C LYS A 252 10.79 -13.04 -24.98
N CYS A 253 10.24 -12.46 -23.93
CA CYS A 253 9.17 -11.49 -24.01
C CYS A 253 9.56 -10.22 -23.26
N ASP A 254 8.87 -9.13 -23.56
CA ASP A 254 9.02 -7.87 -22.84
C ASP A 254 8.68 -8.08 -21.35
N LYS A 255 9.59 -7.69 -20.46
CA LYS A 255 9.49 -7.95 -19.01
C LYS A 255 8.33 -7.22 -18.33
N ILE A 256 7.76 -6.20 -18.97
CA ILE A 256 6.65 -5.41 -18.42
C ILE A 256 5.31 -5.96 -18.92
N THR A 257 5.18 -6.13 -20.24
CA THR A 257 3.91 -6.41 -20.93
C THR A 257 3.71 -7.88 -21.27
N GLY A 258 4.79 -8.67 -21.33
CA GLY A 258 4.76 -10.05 -21.81
C GLY A 258 4.76 -10.18 -23.32
N HIS A 259 4.84 -9.06 -24.07
CA HIS A 259 4.80 -9.09 -25.52
C HIS A 259 5.98 -9.87 -26.10
N CYS A 260 5.72 -10.83 -26.99
CA CYS A 260 6.75 -11.70 -27.53
C CYS A 260 7.77 -10.94 -28.38
N VAL A 261 9.06 -11.08 -28.06
CA VAL A 261 10.13 -10.54 -28.91
C VAL A 261 10.24 -11.41 -30.16
N GLY A 262 10.25 -10.78 -31.34
CA GLY A 262 10.23 -11.51 -32.62
C GLY A 262 8.85 -12.01 -33.07
N GLY A 263 7.77 -11.64 -32.35
CA GLY A 263 6.40 -12.03 -32.66
C GLY A 263 6.08 -13.49 -32.32
N CYS A 264 5.02 -14.01 -32.92
CA CYS A 264 4.49 -15.34 -32.67
C CYS A 264 5.03 -16.40 -33.63
N ARG A 265 5.09 -17.64 -33.13
CA ARG A 265 5.31 -18.82 -33.96
C ARG A 265 4.20 -18.94 -35.01
N ALA A 266 4.49 -19.72 -36.05
CA ALA A 266 3.50 -20.00 -37.08
C ALA A 266 2.26 -20.68 -36.50
N GLY A 267 1.08 -20.24 -36.92
CA GLY A 267 -0.19 -20.72 -36.37
C GLY A 267 -0.70 -19.94 -35.15
N TRP A 268 0.02 -18.91 -34.69
CA TRP A 268 -0.30 -18.12 -33.49
C TRP A 268 -0.24 -16.61 -33.72
N THR A 269 -1.03 -15.86 -32.95
CA THR A 269 -1.13 -14.39 -32.95
C THR A 269 -1.61 -13.86 -31.59
N GLY A 270 -1.74 -12.55 -31.46
CA GLY A 270 -1.97 -11.84 -30.19
C GLY A 270 -0.68 -11.30 -29.60
N ASP A 271 -0.80 -10.36 -28.66
CA ASP A 271 0.36 -9.65 -28.09
C ASP A 271 1.28 -10.60 -27.33
N VAL A 272 0.71 -11.61 -26.67
CA VAL A 272 1.45 -12.66 -25.95
C VAL A 272 1.30 -14.02 -26.64
N CYS A 273 0.93 -14.04 -27.92
CA CYS A 273 0.77 -15.23 -28.74
C CYS A 273 -0.21 -16.28 -28.18
N GLU A 274 -1.23 -15.82 -27.46
CA GLU A 274 -2.23 -16.65 -26.79
C GLU A 274 -3.34 -17.17 -27.71
N LYS A 275 -3.41 -16.67 -28.95
CA LYS A 275 -4.48 -17.00 -29.91
C LYS A 275 -3.91 -17.80 -31.07
N GLU A 276 -4.63 -18.83 -31.46
CA GLU A 276 -4.36 -19.51 -32.72
C GLU A 276 -4.83 -18.65 -33.91
N CYS A 277 -4.28 -18.91 -35.10
CA CYS A 277 -4.82 -18.30 -36.32
C CYS A 277 -6.28 -18.67 -36.50
N VAL A 278 -7.09 -17.66 -36.80
CA VAL A 278 -8.46 -17.88 -37.28
C VAL A 278 -8.43 -18.59 -38.63
N ALA A 279 -9.48 -19.35 -38.92
CA ALA A 279 -9.62 -20.03 -40.22
C ALA A 279 -9.47 -19.02 -41.37
N GLY A 280 -8.68 -19.38 -42.38
CA GLY A 280 -8.31 -18.51 -43.49
C GLY A 280 -6.97 -17.80 -43.35
N LEU A 281 -6.34 -17.84 -42.17
CA LEU A 281 -5.00 -17.28 -41.95
C LEU A 281 -3.98 -18.35 -41.57
N PHE A 282 -2.72 -18.15 -41.94
CA PHE A 282 -1.62 -19.05 -41.61
C PHE A 282 -0.28 -18.33 -41.40
N GLY A 283 0.71 -19.08 -40.93
CA GLY A 283 2.09 -18.61 -40.80
C GLY A 283 2.34 -17.81 -39.52
N LYS A 284 3.53 -17.22 -39.40
CA LYS A 284 3.93 -16.42 -38.22
C LYS A 284 3.03 -15.21 -38.07
N ASN A 285 2.57 -14.92 -36.85
CA ASN A 285 1.63 -13.84 -36.56
C ASN A 285 0.30 -13.91 -37.34
N CYS A 286 0.01 -15.04 -38.02
CA CYS A 286 -1.17 -15.21 -38.88
C CYS A 286 -1.30 -14.15 -39.99
N VAL A 287 -0.18 -13.73 -40.59
CA VAL A 287 -0.19 -12.71 -41.65
C VAL A 287 -0.42 -13.28 -43.06
N GLY A 288 -0.29 -14.60 -43.24
CA GLY A 288 -0.55 -15.27 -44.51
C GLY A 288 -2.04 -15.59 -44.70
N ASN A 289 -2.53 -15.52 -45.93
CA ASN A 289 -3.92 -15.86 -46.28
C ASN A 289 -3.98 -17.22 -46.97
N CYS A 290 -4.86 -18.11 -46.51
CA CYS A 290 -5.13 -19.38 -47.20
C CYS A 290 -5.62 -19.14 -48.63
N SER A 291 -5.22 -20.01 -49.56
CA SER A 291 -5.64 -19.88 -50.95
C SER A 291 -7.15 -20.16 -51.11
N MET A 292 -7.80 -19.37 -51.95
CA MET A 292 -9.19 -19.59 -52.35
C MET A 292 -9.35 -20.73 -53.37
N THR A 293 -8.24 -21.27 -53.87
CA THR A 293 -8.17 -22.41 -54.80
C THR A 293 -7.89 -23.74 -54.10
N CYS A 294 -7.83 -23.76 -52.76
CA CYS A 294 -7.93 -24.99 -51.97
C CYS A 294 -9.28 -25.68 -52.26
N GLY A 295 -9.32 -27.02 -52.17
CA GLY A 295 -10.56 -27.79 -52.35
C GLY A 295 -11.69 -27.33 -51.43
N ASP A 296 -11.36 -27.07 -50.17
CA ASP A 296 -12.17 -26.26 -49.26
C ASP A 296 -11.69 -24.80 -49.33
N GLN A 297 -12.47 -23.92 -49.95
CA GLN A 297 -12.05 -22.56 -50.26
C GLN A 297 -11.62 -21.78 -49.01
N GLY A 298 -10.39 -21.28 -49.00
CA GLY A 298 -9.85 -20.49 -47.89
C GLY A 298 -9.57 -21.30 -46.63
N VAL A 299 -9.57 -22.63 -46.69
CA VAL A 299 -9.23 -23.50 -45.55
C VAL A 299 -7.89 -24.17 -45.81
N CYS A 300 -6.93 -23.89 -44.93
CA CYS A 300 -5.57 -24.44 -45.01
C CYS A 300 -5.00 -24.68 -43.61
N ASP A 301 -3.89 -25.42 -43.53
CA ASP A 301 -3.13 -25.62 -42.30
C ASP A 301 -2.59 -24.28 -41.78
N LYS A 302 -2.92 -23.93 -40.54
CA LYS A 302 -2.56 -22.65 -39.91
C LYS A 302 -1.05 -22.42 -39.76
N VAL A 303 -0.23 -23.47 -39.78
CA VAL A 303 1.23 -23.35 -39.62
C VAL A 303 1.89 -23.14 -40.98
N THR A 304 1.56 -23.98 -41.95
CA THR A 304 2.26 -24.10 -43.23
C THR A 304 1.56 -23.40 -44.40
N GLY A 305 0.25 -23.18 -44.31
CA GLY A 305 -0.57 -22.71 -45.42
C GLY A 305 -1.04 -23.81 -46.37
N HIS A 306 -0.69 -25.07 -46.09
CA HIS A 306 -1.03 -26.21 -46.95
C HIS A 306 -2.53 -26.44 -47.02
N CYS A 307 -3.09 -26.58 -48.23
CA CYS A 307 -4.50 -26.91 -48.38
C CYS A 307 -4.74 -28.35 -47.92
N ASN A 308 -5.65 -28.56 -46.96
CA ASN A 308 -6.02 -29.91 -46.52
C ASN A 308 -6.87 -30.60 -47.61
N GLY A 309 -6.23 -31.21 -48.62
CA GLY A 309 -6.91 -31.95 -49.68
C GLY A 309 -6.35 -31.69 -51.09
N SER A 310 -7.22 -31.81 -52.11
CA SER A 310 -6.87 -31.50 -53.51
C SER A 310 -7.12 -30.03 -53.83
N CYS A 311 -6.36 -29.47 -54.77
CA CYS A 311 -6.64 -28.17 -55.36
C CYS A 311 -7.89 -28.18 -56.24
N LEU A 312 -8.49 -27.01 -56.46
CA LEU A 312 -9.50 -26.85 -57.52
C LEU A 312 -8.92 -27.27 -58.88
N ALA A 313 -9.79 -27.69 -59.81
CA ALA A 313 -9.36 -28.19 -61.11
C ALA A 313 -8.50 -27.16 -61.86
N GLY A 314 -7.33 -27.62 -62.34
CA GLY A 314 -6.35 -26.76 -63.00
C GLY A 314 -5.45 -25.97 -62.05
N TRP A 315 -5.35 -26.36 -60.77
CA TRP A 315 -4.40 -25.81 -59.82
C TRP A 315 -3.55 -26.92 -59.19
N GLU A 316 -2.30 -26.61 -58.88
CA GLU A 316 -1.34 -27.51 -58.22
C GLU A 316 -0.39 -26.76 -57.28
N GLY A 317 0.42 -27.52 -56.52
CA GLY A 317 1.28 -27.00 -55.45
C GLY A 317 0.68 -27.18 -54.05
N ASP A 318 1.51 -27.05 -53.03
CA ASP A 318 1.11 -27.31 -51.64
C ASP A 318 0.11 -26.26 -51.11
N MET A 319 0.09 -25.05 -51.66
CA MET A 319 -0.86 -23.99 -51.33
C MET A 319 -1.83 -23.71 -52.48
N CYS A 320 -1.89 -24.61 -53.49
CA CYS A 320 -2.70 -24.46 -54.71
C CYS A 320 -2.45 -23.14 -55.46
N GLU A 321 -1.19 -22.71 -55.51
CA GLU A 321 -0.77 -21.41 -56.02
C GLU A 321 -0.40 -21.39 -57.51
N ASN A 322 -0.26 -22.56 -58.15
CA ASN A 322 0.14 -22.69 -59.55
C ASN A 322 -1.04 -23.18 -60.40
N ALA A 323 -1.20 -22.64 -61.62
CA ALA A 323 -2.30 -22.92 -62.55
C ALA A 323 -1.81 -23.57 -63.86
#